data_AF-A0A5E6XI97-F1
#
_entry.id   AF-A0A5E6XI97-F1
#
_cell.length_a   1.000
_cell.length_b   1.000
_cell.length_c   1.000
_cell.angle_alpha   90.00
_cell.angle_beta   90.00
_cell.angle_gamma   90.00
#
_symmetry.space_group_name_H-M   'P 1'
#
loop_
_entity.id
_entity.type
_entity.pdbx_description
1 polymer ?
#
loop_
_entity_poly.entity_id
_entity_poly.type
_entity_poly.pdbx_seq_one_letter_code
_entity_poly.pdbx_strand_id
1 'polypeptide(L)'
;MSTTHQLFTSEERDLFVKLLKEWPNSESGNTEATYSVTPFITFYFLPKEEENKEVSALLVDIHEEFEQLAGYPYSIFMHGAAARPRRYDALHRPDLRTLARKTEPYEYFVFEFTDEENHASSPTTAGYFWRSKFKAADWKTAYSSIVFYYRWQWWLDNREAWRKFVLKTIDRLKADQVYSGFAMANPLEFGTRAAVTTWERALTPAFYGLDIDYPYGMDNELLNGIRPPTWAFLLADPWREKLDLTREQVHNALAHPRINITELQSGLWIELGEQPELYPAEYGVPELPMLLNKLLKPIRYDDLGLLGFGQWDGDPNERFTDADGRRWMGRFDADSDWPTPFMRVGALPTKTCALPPAPACAVAGMPCLQAGVWRMIGQADSRRVFKQGDILPHLSNESDDGFVIWQRDPDQTPPEPARYAKSHEPAPRAGRWELESDPCVSCELRVNDLLPRHADQIVRWRWLGFGLRVLSGSLCPYPGTWVCEYKTGSKRFFEYEAPMPTIDGEKVVWFWLTISPL
;
A
#
# COMPACT_ATOMS: atom_id res chain seq x y z
N MET A 1 18.55 14.60 -24.69
CA MET A 1 18.28 15.99 -25.12
C MET A 1 18.41 16.88 -23.89
N SER A 2 19.23 17.93 -23.95
CA SER A 2 19.18 18.99 -22.94
C SER A 2 18.01 19.91 -23.27
N THR A 3 17.26 20.35 -22.26
CA THR A 3 16.22 21.35 -22.44
C THR A 3 16.66 22.65 -21.80
N THR A 4 16.18 23.77 -22.34
CA THR A 4 16.40 25.12 -21.77
C THR A 4 15.34 25.49 -20.73
N HIS A 5 14.35 24.63 -20.52
CA HIS A 5 13.21 24.84 -19.64
C HIS A 5 12.97 23.59 -18.77
N GLN A 6 12.32 23.81 -17.63
CA GLN A 6 11.86 22.73 -16.76
C GLN A 6 10.77 21.92 -17.45
N LEU A 7 10.80 20.60 -17.32
CA LEU A 7 9.79 19.71 -17.88
C LEU A 7 8.45 19.78 -17.15
N PHE A 8 8.47 20.17 -15.88
CA PHE A 8 7.29 20.35 -15.03
C PHE A 8 7.60 21.34 -13.90
N THR A 9 6.57 21.95 -13.34
CA THR A 9 6.68 22.83 -12.17
C THR A 9 6.69 22.04 -10.86
N SER A 10 7.01 22.72 -9.75
CA SER A 10 6.93 22.08 -8.42
C SER A 10 5.49 21.73 -8.05
N GLU A 11 4.51 22.54 -8.45
CA GLU A 11 3.09 22.27 -8.23
C GLU A 11 2.62 21.03 -8.99
N GLU A 12 3.05 20.85 -10.24
CA GLU A 12 2.74 19.67 -11.05
C GLU A 12 3.35 18.41 -10.44
N ARG A 13 4.59 18.48 -9.97
CA ARG A 13 5.23 17.38 -9.23
C ARG A 13 4.45 17.04 -7.96
N ASP A 14 4.09 18.04 -7.16
CA ASP A 14 3.42 17.82 -5.87
C ASP A 14 2.00 17.27 -6.06
N LEU A 15 1.29 17.71 -7.12
CA LEU A 15 0.03 17.12 -7.53
C LEU A 15 0.21 15.66 -7.96
N PHE A 16 1.24 15.35 -8.74
CA PHE A 16 1.49 13.98 -9.17
C PHE A 16 1.80 13.07 -7.97
N VAL A 17 2.61 13.53 -7.02
CA VAL A 17 2.84 12.83 -5.76
C VAL A 17 1.53 12.58 -5.00
N LYS A 18 0.65 13.58 -4.92
CA LYS A 18 -0.66 13.41 -4.26
C LYS A 18 -1.51 12.35 -4.98
N LEU A 19 -1.58 12.40 -6.31
CA LEU A 19 -2.31 11.43 -7.12
C LEU A 19 -1.78 10.01 -6.90
N LEU A 20 -0.46 9.82 -6.90
CA LEU A 20 0.18 8.52 -6.71
C LEU A 20 -0.06 7.92 -5.32
N LYS A 21 -0.28 8.74 -4.29
CA LYS A 21 -0.68 8.28 -2.95
C LYS A 21 -2.13 7.80 -2.91
N GLU A 22 -3.02 8.39 -3.71
CA GLU A 22 -4.43 8.01 -3.82
C GLU A 22 -4.61 6.82 -4.77
N TRP A 23 -3.87 6.80 -5.88
CA TRP A 23 -3.92 5.81 -6.94
C TRP A 23 -2.53 5.61 -7.57
N PRO A 24 -1.89 4.44 -7.38
CA PRO A 24 -0.47 4.25 -7.75
C PRO A 24 -0.23 4.12 -9.26
N ASN A 25 -1.29 4.11 -10.08
CA ASN A 25 -1.22 4.09 -11.54
C ASN A 25 -1.83 5.36 -12.13
N SER A 26 -1.16 6.48 -11.89
CA SER A 26 -1.52 7.81 -12.36
C SER A 26 -0.49 8.35 -13.34
N GLU A 27 -0.86 9.43 -14.03
CA GLU A 27 -0.01 10.11 -14.99
C GLU A 27 0.12 11.60 -14.69
N SER A 28 1.19 12.20 -15.21
CA SER A 28 1.42 13.64 -15.25
C SER A 28 2.08 14.00 -16.57
N GLY A 29 1.72 15.15 -17.12
CA GLY A 29 2.25 15.62 -18.40
C GLY A 29 1.43 16.75 -18.96
N ASN A 30 1.61 16.98 -20.25
CA ASN A 30 0.98 18.08 -20.98
C ASN A 30 0.32 17.56 -22.26
N THR A 31 -0.06 18.48 -23.15
CA THR A 31 -0.70 18.13 -24.43
C THR A 31 0.22 17.42 -25.41
N GLU A 32 1.54 17.47 -25.22
CA GLU A 32 2.53 16.84 -26.09
C GLU A 32 2.85 15.41 -25.64
N ALA A 33 2.98 15.18 -24.33
CA ALA A 33 3.25 13.85 -23.78
C ALA A 33 2.76 13.71 -22.33
N THR A 34 2.33 12.49 -21.97
CA THR A 34 2.02 12.09 -20.59
C THR A 34 2.97 11.02 -20.10
N TYR A 35 3.34 11.09 -18.83
CA TYR A 35 4.26 10.14 -18.18
C TYR A 35 3.57 9.52 -16.99
N SER A 36 3.55 8.19 -16.94
CA SER A 36 2.78 7.44 -15.94
C SER A 36 3.66 6.53 -15.10
N VAL A 37 3.29 6.40 -13.81
CA VAL A 37 3.73 5.28 -12.99
C VAL A 37 2.76 4.14 -13.25
N THR A 38 3.26 2.95 -13.52
CA THR A 38 2.46 1.78 -13.91
C THR A 38 3.07 0.54 -13.28
N PRO A 39 2.27 -0.46 -12.87
CA PRO A 39 2.84 -1.71 -12.42
C PRO A 39 3.57 -2.37 -13.59
N PHE A 40 4.71 -2.96 -13.29
CA PHE A 40 5.57 -3.57 -14.29
C PHE A 40 6.05 -4.95 -13.85
N ILE A 41 6.53 -5.73 -14.81
CA ILE A 41 7.41 -6.85 -14.54
C ILE A 41 8.47 -6.96 -15.62
N THR A 42 9.71 -7.18 -15.20
CA THR A 42 10.86 -7.32 -16.08
C THR A 42 11.57 -8.63 -15.83
N PHE A 43 11.78 -9.40 -16.90
CA PHE A 43 12.53 -10.65 -16.90
C PHE A 43 13.89 -10.43 -17.55
N TYR A 44 14.95 -10.89 -16.90
CA TYR A 44 16.31 -10.92 -17.45
C TYR A 44 16.80 -12.36 -17.60
N PHE A 45 17.38 -12.68 -18.74
CA PHE A 45 17.90 -14.02 -19.04
C PHE A 45 19.08 -13.93 -20.02
N LEU A 46 20.05 -14.83 -19.88
CA LEU A 46 21.20 -14.88 -20.77
C LEU A 46 20.86 -15.59 -22.08
N PRO A 47 21.09 -14.97 -23.25
CA PRO A 47 20.94 -15.68 -24.51
C PRO A 47 22.10 -16.68 -24.68
N LYS A 48 21.78 -17.88 -25.16
CA LYS A 48 22.77 -18.88 -25.56
C LYS A 48 22.82 -18.98 -27.08
N GLU A 49 24.01 -19.23 -27.62
CA GLU A 49 24.22 -19.32 -29.07
C GLU A 49 23.38 -20.46 -29.68
N GLU A 50 23.42 -21.64 -29.07
CA GLU A 50 22.75 -22.86 -29.57
C GLU A 50 21.21 -22.77 -29.50
N GLU A 51 20.68 -22.06 -28.50
CA GLU A 51 19.24 -21.96 -28.23
C GLU A 51 18.61 -20.72 -28.91
N ASN A 52 19.35 -19.98 -29.74
CA ASN A 52 18.98 -18.63 -30.17
C ASN A 52 17.62 -18.52 -30.88
N LYS A 53 17.35 -19.43 -31.82
CA LYS A 53 16.12 -19.45 -32.61
C LYS A 53 14.94 -19.91 -31.74
N GLU A 54 15.18 -20.84 -30.83
CA GLU A 54 14.19 -21.33 -29.87
C GLU A 54 13.78 -20.22 -28.89
N VAL A 55 14.76 -19.52 -28.33
CA VAL A 55 14.53 -18.37 -27.45
C VAL A 55 13.78 -17.25 -28.19
N SER A 56 14.16 -16.95 -29.43
CA SER A 56 13.45 -15.94 -30.24
C SER A 56 11.99 -16.34 -30.48
N ALA A 57 11.71 -17.60 -30.79
CA ALA A 57 10.34 -18.10 -30.91
C ALA A 57 9.59 -18.06 -29.56
N LEU A 58 10.27 -18.39 -28.46
CA LEU A 58 9.71 -18.35 -27.11
C LEU A 58 9.29 -16.93 -26.71
N LEU A 59 10.04 -15.89 -27.10
CA LEU A 59 9.62 -14.49 -26.87
C LEU A 59 8.29 -14.18 -27.54
N VAL A 60 8.08 -14.67 -28.76
CA VAL A 60 6.81 -14.50 -29.48
C VAL A 60 5.69 -15.28 -28.79
N ASP A 61 5.95 -16.50 -28.29
CA ASP A 61 4.95 -17.26 -27.52
C ASP A 61 4.53 -16.51 -26.25
N ILE A 62 5.50 -15.97 -25.50
CA ILE A 62 5.25 -15.25 -24.25
C ILE A 62 4.46 -13.97 -24.53
N HIS A 63 4.80 -13.27 -25.61
CA HIS A 63 4.04 -12.12 -26.09
C HIS A 63 2.58 -12.48 -26.40
N GLU A 64 2.35 -13.47 -27.25
CA GLU A 64 0.99 -13.88 -27.66
C GLU A 64 0.15 -14.36 -26.46
N GLU A 65 0.77 -15.07 -25.50
CA GLU A 65 0.10 -15.52 -24.28
C GLU A 65 -0.30 -14.34 -23.37
N PHE A 66 0.60 -13.37 -23.17
CA PHE A 66 0.28 -12.18 -22.40
C PHE A 66 -0.76 -11.30 -23.09
N GLU A 67 -0.63 -11.11 -24.40
CA GLU A 67 -1.58 -10.35 -25.21
C GLU A 67 -3.00 -10.93 -25.07
N GLN A 68 -3.13 -12.25 -25.20
CA GLN A 68 -4.39 -12.95 -25.01
C GLN A 68 -4.92 -12.77 -23.58
N LEU A 69 -4.05 -12.89 -22.57
CA LEU A 69 -4.40 -12.72 -21.17
C LEU A 69 -4.89 -11.29 -20.85
N ALA A 70 -4.29 -10.28 -21.49
CA ALA A 70 -4.66 -8.88 -21.36
C ALA A 70 -5.85 -8.46 -22.25
N GLY A 71 -6.39 -9.36 -23.07
CA GLY A 71 -7.55 -9.09 -23.93
C GLY A 71 -7.22 -8.32 -25.22
N TYR A 72 -6.04 -8.54 -25.80
CA TYR A 72 -5.56 -7.89 -27.03
C TYR A 72 -5.51 -6.35 -26.95
N PRO A 73 -4.74 -5.78 -26.00
CA PRO A 73 -4.79 -4.35 -25.68
C PRO A 73 -4.05 -3.45 -26.66
N TYR A 74 -3.17 -3.99 -27.50
CA TYR A 74 -2.21 -3.20 -28.27
C TYR A 74 -2.83 -2.54 -29.50
N SER A 75 -2.40 -1.30 -29.77
CA SER A 75 -2.79 -0.50 -30.93
C SER A 75 -1.61 -0.20 -31.86
N ILE A 76 -0.38 -0.26 -31.34
CA ILE A 76 0.86 0.02 -32.05
C ILE A 76 1.87 -1.12 -31.86
N PHE A 77 2.68 -1.38 -32.87
CA PHE A 77 3.84 -2.27 -32.80
C PHE A 77 5.08 -1.68 -33.47
N MET A 78 6.25 -2.12 -33.02
CA MET A 78 7.56 -1.87 -33.63
C MET A 78 8.40 -3.14 -33.60
N HIS A 79 9.27 -3.34 -34.60
CA HIS A 79 10.27 -4.42 -34.58
C HIS A 79 11.58 -3.92 -35.17
N GLY A 80 12.70 -4.58 -34.87
CA GLY A 80 14.04 -4.07 -35.20
C GLY A 80 14.32 -3.77 -36.68
N ALA A 81 13.53 -4.28 -37.62
CA ALA A 81 13.64 -3.96 -39.05
C ALA A 81 12.69 -2.84 -39.52
N ALA A 82 11.78 -2.37 -38.67
CA ALA A 82 10.87 -1.28 -38.97
C ALA A 82 11.55 0.07 -38.67
N ALA A 83 11.49 0.99 -39.62
CA ALA A 83 12.04 2.34 -39.45
C ALA A 83 11.20 3.23 -38.50
N ARG A 84 9.93 2.88 -38.28
CA ARG A 84 8.96 3.63 -37.46
C ARG A 84 7.91 2.68 -36.86
N PRO A 85 7.31 3.03 -35.72
CA PRO A 85 6.16 2.30 -35.20
C PRO A 85 4.99 2.30 -36.19
N ARG A 86 4.18 1.25 -36.15
CA ARG A 86 3.05 1.03 -37.07
C ARG A 86 1.81 0.64 -36.30
N ARG A 87 0.65 0.92 -36.89
CA ARG A 87 -0.62 0.43 -36.37
C ARG A 87 -0.63 -1.09 -36.29
N TYR A 88 -1.10 -1.63 -35.18
CA TYR A 88 -1.26 -3.05 -34.96
C TYR A 88 -2.72 -3.45 -35.18
N ASP A 89 -2.99 -4.01 -36.35
CA ASP A 89 -4.31 -4.49 -36.78
C ASP A 89 -4.17 -5.74 -37.67
N ALA A 90 -5.29 -6.29 -38.13
CA ALA A 90 -5.31 -7.49 -38.95
C ALA A 90 -4.56 -7.36 -40.29
N LEU A 91 -4.41 -6.15 -40.83
CA LEU A 91 -3.73 -5.89 -42.10
C LEU A 91 -2.22 -5.70 -41.91
N HIS A 92 -1.81 -5.15 -40.77
CA HIS A 92 -0.42 -4.75 -40.52
C HIS A 92 0.32 -5.66 -39.54
N ARG A 93 -0.30 -6.76 -39.07
CA ARG A 93 0.32 -7.69 -38.12
C ARG A 93 1.68 -8.20 -38.62
N PRO A 94 2.77 -8.09 -37.84
CA PRO A 94 4.07 -8.59 -38.22
C PRO A 94 4.14 -10.13 -38.19
N ASP A 95 4.86 -10.73 -39.13
CA ASP A 95 5.23 -12.15 -39.05
C ASP A 95 6.49 -12.32 -38.20
N LEU A 96 6.31 -12.20 -36.88
CA LEU A 96 7.39 -12.33 -35.90
C LEU A 96 8.00 -13.74 -35.89
N ARG A 97 7.23 -14.77 -36.24
CA ARG A 97 7.71 -16.15 -36.30
C ARG A 97 8.72 -16.34 -37.44
N THR A 98 8.44 -15.77 -38.60
CA THR A 98 9.39 -15.77 -39.70
C THR A 98 10.61 -14.92 -39.38
N LEU A 99 10.44 -13.78 -38.70
CA LEU A 99 11.58 -12.97 -38.25
C LEU A 99 12.47 -13.76 -37.27
N ALA A 100 11.89 -14.38 -36.24
CA ALA A 100 12.60 -15.20 -35.25
C ALA A 100 13.42 -16.35 -35.89
N ARG A 101 12.92 -16.97 -36.96
CA ARG A 101 13.65 -18.04 -37.68
C ARG A 101 14.84 -17.53 -38.49
N LYS A 102 14.76 -16.28 -38.95
CA LYS A 102 15.76 -15.65 -39.82
C LYS A 102 16.84 -14.89 -39.04
N THR A 103 16.52 -14.40 -37.85
CA THR A 103 17.49 -13.65 -37.04
C THR A 103 18.60 -14.59 -36.55
N GLU A 104 19.84 -14.19 -36.76
CA GLU A 104 21.01 -14.97 -36.39
C GLU A 104 21.49 -14.65 -34.95
N PRO A 105 22.30 -15.52 -34.32
CA PRO A 105 22.70 -15.34 -32.92
C PRO A 105 23.39 -14.02 -32.59
N TYR A 106 24.17 -13.51 -33.56
CA TYR A 106 24.95 -12.27 -33.45
C TYR A 106 24.15 -11.00 -33.77
N GLU A 107 22.88 -11.16 -34.12
CA GLU A 107 21.94 -10.07 -34.34
C GLU A 107 21.00 -9.90 -33.13
N TYR A 108 20.45 -8.70 -32.99
CA TYR A 108 19.37 -8.44 -32.05
C TYR A 108 18.05 -8.98 -32.61
N PHE A 109 17.22 -9.58 -31.74
CA PHE A 109 15.81 -9.86 -32.05
C PHE A 109 14.95 -9.03 -31.10
N VAL A 110 14.38 -7.95 -31.62
CA VAL A 110 13.67 -6.93 -30.84
C VAL A 110 12.33 -6.64 -31.46
N PHE A 111 11.30 -6.58 -30.61
CA PHE A 111 9.97 -6.13 -30.97
C PHE A 111 9.22 -5.60 -29.75
N GLU A 112 8.31 -4.68 -29.99
CA GLU A 112 7.65 -3.88 -28.97
C GLU A 112 6.19 -3.66 -29.35
N PHE A 113 5.31 -3.67 -28.36
CA PHE A 113 3.89 -3.44 -28.50
C PHE A 113 3.39 -2.49 -27.42
N THR A 114 2.46 -1.62 -27.76
CA THR A 114 1.90 -0.62 -26.84
C THR A 114 0.44 -0.32 -27.19
N ASP A 115 -0.35 0.05 -26.18
CA ASP A 115 -1.70 0.60 -26.32
C ASP A 115 -1.72 2.11 -26.62
N GLU A 116 -0.56 2.77 -26.52
CA GLU A 116 -0.41 4.22 -26.67
C GLU A 116 -0.01 4.63 -28.10
N GLU A 117 -0.86 5.44 -28.75
CA GLU A 117 -0.63 5.95 -30.10
C GLU A 117 0.40 7.10 -30.14
N ASN A 118 0.46 7.90 -29.07
CA ASN A 118 1.50 8.90 -28.90
C ASN A 118 2.75 8.25 -28.32
N HIS A 119 3.68 7.84 -29.19
CA HIS A 119 4.89 7.11 -28.77
C HIS A 119 5.79 7.88 -27.78
N ALA A 120 5.59 9.20 -27.62
CA ALA A 120 6.28 10.00 -26.62
C ALA A 120 5.68 9.90 -25.20
N SER A 121 4.48 9.32 -25.09
CA SER A 121 3.75 9.12 -23.84
C SER A 121 3.92 7.71 -23.28
N SER A 122 3.84 7.60 -21.97
CA SER A 122 3.91 6.34 -21.26
C SER A 122 2.70 5.46 -21.58
N PRO A 123 2.90 4.18 -21.89
CA PRO A 123 1.78 3.26 -22.11
C PRO A 123 1.03 2.96 -20.81
N THR A 124 -0.24 2.54 -20.94
CA THR A 124 -0.89 1.85 -19.83
C THR A 124 -0.66 0.35 -19.90
N THR A 125 -0.54 -0.21 -21.12
CA THR A 125 -0.23 -1.62 -21.36
C THR A 125 0.77 -1.75 -22.50
N ALA A 126 1.90 -2.39 -22.25
CA ALA A 126 2.94 -2.58 -23.25
C ALA A 126 3.74 -3.86 -22.99
N GLY A 127 4.35 -4.37 -24.05
CA GLY A 127 5.27 -5.50 -24.01
C GLY A 127 6.51 -5.21 -24.85
N TYR A 128 7.67 -5.11 -24.22
CA TYR A 128 8.95 -4.85 -24.88
C TYR A 128 9.85 -6.07 -24.77
N PHE A 129 10.31 -6.57 -25.92
CA PHE A 129 11.01 -7.84 -26.01
C PHE A 129 12.36 -7.62 -26.66
N TRP A 130 13.42 -7.97 -25.94
CA TRP A 130 14.78 -7.70 -26.36
C TRP A 130 15.66 -8.93 -26.18
N ARG A 131 15.92 -9.66 -27.27
CA ARG A 131 17.00 -10.64 -27.29
C ARG A 131 18.30 -9.94 -27.67
N SER A 132 19.23 -9.91 -26.72
CA SER A 132 20.57 -9.41 -26.95
C SER A 132 21.35 -10.30 -27.92
N LYS A 133 22.26 -9.70 -28.66
CA LYS A 133 23.20 -10.45 -29.52
C LYS A 133 24.15 -11.26 -28.66
N PHE A 134 24.42 -12.48 -29.09
CA PHE A 134 25.53 -13.26 -28.53
C PHE A 134 26.85 -12.61 -28.93
N LYS A 135 27.78 -12.46 -27.98
CA LYS A 135 29.14 -12.01 -28.24
C LYS A 135 30.11 -13.18 -28.06
N ALA A 136 31.14 -13.24 -28.90
CA ALA A 136 32.20 -14.25 -28.81
C ALA A 136 32.97 -14.15 -27.47
N ALA A 137 33.77 -15.18 -27.17
CA ALA A 137 34.38 -15.46 -25.86
C ALA A 137 35.07 -14.27 -25.15
N ASP A 138 35.56 -13.28 -25.90
CA ASP A 138 36.32 -12.15 -25.35
C ASP A 138 35.43 -11.04 -24.76
N TRP A 139 34.10 -11.11 -24.95
CA TRP A 139 33.14 -10.10 -24.50
C TRP A 139 31.99 -10.71 -23.73
N LYS A 140 31.62 -10.11 -22.59
CA LYS A 140 30.41 -10.50 -21.86
C LYS A 140 29.18 -10.21 -22.72
N THR A 141 28.35 -11.24 -22.89
CA THR A 141 27.03 -11.14 -23.50
C THR A 141 26.09 -10.48 -22.50
N ALA A 142 25.43 -9.40 -22.92
CA ALA A 142 24.47 -8.68 -22.09
C ALA A 142 23.23 -9.53 -21.84
N TYR A 143 22.48 -9.23 -20.77
CA TYR A 143 21.17 -9.83 -20.59
C TYR A 143 20.24 -9.52 -21.77
N SER A 144 19.41 -10.50 -22.12
CA SER A 144 18.17 -10.26 -22.84
C SER A 144 17.08 -9.89 -21.83
N SER A 145 16.03 -9.22 -22.29
CA SER A 145 14.93 -8.82 -21.41
C SER A 145 13.54 -8.93 -22.04
N ILE A 146 12.55 -9.07 -21.17
CA ILE A 146 11.13 -8.82 -21.47
C ILE A 146 10.60 -7.85 -20.43
N VAL A 147 9.94 -6.78 -20.84
CA VAL A 147 9.22 -5.87 -19.95
C VAL A 147 7.74 -5.92 -20.28
N PHE A 148 6.90 -6.02 -19.26
CA PHE A 148 5.48 -5.76 -19.37
C PHE A 148 5.09 -4.60 -18.48
N TYR A 149 4.30 -3.68 -19.04
CA TYR A 149 3.48 -2.73 -18.30
C TYR A 149 2.02 -3.13 -18.46
N TYR A 150 1.20 -2.92 -17.44
CA TYR A 150 -0.22 -3.27 -17.46
C TYR A 150 -1.03 -2.37 -16.55
N ARG A 151 -2.34 -2.26 -16.80
CA ARG A 151 -3.21 -1.40 -15.99
C ARG A 151 -3.32 -1.93 -14.57
N TRP A 152 -3.27 -1.03 -13.57
CA TRP A 152 -3.40 -1.43 -12.17
C TRP A 152 -4.73 -2.11 -11.85
N GLN A 153 -5.84 -1.54 -12.35
CA GLN A 153 -7.16 -2.15 -12.17
C GLN A 153 -7.23 -3.54 -12.81
N TRP A 154 -6.65 -3.72 -14.00
CA TRP A 154 -6.58 -5.03 -14.64
C TRP A 154 -5.81 -6.04 -13.78
N TRP A 155 -4.68 -5.64 -13.17
CA TRP A 155 -3.94 -6.52 -12.28
C TRP A 155 -4.77 -6.92 -11.05
N LEU A 156 -5.48 -5.96 -10.42
CA LEU A 156 -6.38 -6.24 -9.29
C LEU A 156 -7.43 -7.31 -9.64
N ASP A 157 -7.98 -7.23 -10.85
CA ASP A 157 -9.02 -8.15 -11.33
C ASP A 157 -8.46 -9.51 -11.79
N ASN A 158 -7.14 -9.61 -12.07
CA ASN A 158 -6.52 -10.77 -12.73
C ASN A 158 -5.29 -11.33 -11.99
N ARG A 159 -5.14 -11.05 -10.68
CA ARG A 159 -3.95 -11.40 -9.87
C ARG A 159 -3.48 -12.84 -10.04
N GLU A 160 -4.38 -13.81 -9.94
CA GLU A 160 -4.03 -15.23 -10.03
C GLU A 160 -3.58 -15.63 -11.44
N ALA A 161 -4.28 -15.15 -12.46
CA ALA A 161 -3.96 -15.44 -13.86
C ALA A 161 -2.62 -14.81 -14.26
N TRP A 162 -2.39 -13.55 -13.85
CA TRP A 162 -1.11 -12.87 -13.99
C TRP A 162 0.00 -13.64 -13.29
N ARG A 163 -0.19 -14.03 -12.02
CA ARG A 163 0.81 -14.77 -11.25
C ARG A 163 1.18 -16.10 -11.90
N LYS A 164 0.18 -16.85 -12.38
CA LYS A 164 0.41 -18.10 -13.12
C LYS A 164 1.23 -17.87 -14.39
N PHE A 165 0.92 -16.82 -15.14
CA PHE A 165 1.70 -16.42 -16.31
C PHE A 165 3.15 -16.08 -15.95
N VAL A 166 3.38 -15.33 -14.87
CA VAL A 166 4.73 -14.97 -14.39
C VAL A 166 5.54 -16.20 -14.06
N LEU A 167 5.06 -17.07 -13.17
CA LEU A 167 5.81 -18.26 -12.73
C LEU A 167 6.14 -19.19 -13.92
N LYS A 168 5.17 -19.40 -14.82
CA LYS A 168 5.39 -20.16 -16.06
C LYS A 168 6.45 -19.52 -16.95
N THR A 169 6.45 -18.18 -17.05
CA THR A 169 7.42 -17.44 -17.87
C THR A 169 8.84 -17.54 -17.28
N ILE A 170 8.97 -17.48 -15.95
CA ILE A 170 10.25 -17.69 -15.25
C ILE A 170 10.87 -19.03 -15.62
N ASP A 171 10.08 -20.11 -15.49
CA ASP A 171 10.57 -21.47 -15.76
C ASP A 171 10.92 -21.65 -17.24
N ARG A 172 10.10 -21.13 -18.17
CA ARG A 172 10.34 -21.25 -19.62
C ARG A 172 11.59 -20.51 -20.07
N LEU A 173 11.81 -19.29 -19.56
CA LEU A 173 12.99 -18.49 -19.88
C LEU A 173 14.24 -18.96 -19.18
N LYS A 174 14.09 -19.75 -18.10
CA LYS A 174 15.15 -19.97 -17.11
C LYS A 174 15.73 -18.62 -16.67
N ALA A 175 14.83 -17.71 -16.27
CA ALA A 175 15.20 -16.34 -15.96
C ALA A 175 16.23 -16.28 -14.83
N ASP A 176 17.22 -15.40 -14.98
CA ASP A 176 18.28 -15.20 -13.99
C ASP A 176 17.89 -14.14 -12.95
N GLN A 177 17.16 -13.11 -13.37
CA GLN A 177 16.62 -12.09 -12.49
C GLN A 177 15.24 -11.67 -12.97
N VAL A 178 14.31 -11.42 -12.05
CA VAL A 178 12.98 -10.89 -12.35
C VAL A 178 12.59 -9.90 -11.29
N TYR A 179 12.05 -8.76 -11.71
CA TYR A 179 11.64 -7.68 -10.81
C TYR A 179 10.23 -7.23 -11.17
N SER A 180 9.40 -7.00 -10.16
CA SER A 180 8.05 -6.47 -10.31
C SER A 180 7.73 -5.50 -9.17
N GLY A 181 6.92 -4.50 -9.49
CA GLY A 181 6.55 -3.39 -8.61
C GLY A 181 5.89 -2.29 -9.43
N PHE A 182 6.11 -1.04 -9.03
CA PHE A 182 5.73 0.15 -9.81
C PHE A 182 6.97 0.83 -10.35
N ALA A 183 6.95 1.22 -11.62
CA ALA A 183 8.00 2.01 -12.26
C ALA A 183 7.35 3.09 -13.13
N MET A 184 8.12 4.09 -13.53
CA MET A 184 7.71 4.93 -14.64
C MET A 184 7.64 4.08 -15.91
N ALA A 185 6.50 4.06 -16.59
CA ALA A 185 6.36 3.31 -17.83
C ALA A 185 7.14 4.01 -18.95
N ASN A 186 8.10 3.31 -19.54
CA ASN A 186 8.91 3.88 -20.61
C ASN A 186 8.08 4.03 -21.89
N PRO A 187 7.98 5.24 -22.48
CA PRO A 187 7.38 5.42 -23.79
C PRO A 187 8.13 4.65 -24.87
N LEU A 188 7.44 4.33 -25.97
CA LEU A 188 8.03 3.62 -27.11
C LEU A 188 9.13 4.46 -27.79
N GLU A 189 8.98 5.78 -27.82
CA GLU A 189 9.99 6.68 -28.37
C GLU A 189 11.19 6.81 -27.43
N PHE A 190 12.28 6.12 -27.77
CA PHE A 190 13.53 6.09 -27.00
C PHE A 190 14.05 7.48 -26.55
N GLY A 191 13.87 8.52 -27.36
CA GLY A 191 14.33 9.89 -27.05
C GLY A 191 13.67 10.50 -25.82
N THR A 192 12.48 10.03 -25.45
CA THR A 192 11.70 10.55 -24.30
C THR A 192 12.17 10.02 -22.95
N ARG A 193 13.08 9.05 -22.92
CA ARG A 193 13.66 8.53 -21.68
C ARG A 193 14.32 9.63 -20.83
N ALA A 194 14.80 10.72 -21.43
CA ALA A 194 15.32 11.88 -20.72
C ALA A 194 14.27 12.60 -19.83
N ALA A 195 12.99 12.55 -20.20
CA ALA A 195 11.89 13.05 -19.39
C ALA A 195 11.53 12.05 -18.28
N VAL A 196 11.48 10.76 -18.61
CA VAL A 196 11.26 9.68 -17.63
C VAL A 196 12.31 9.71 -16.51
N THR A 197 13.60 9.87 -16.82
CA THR A 197 14.67 9.95 -15.79
C THR A 197 14.51 11.16 -14.87
N THR A 198 13.97 12.26 -15.39
CA THR A 198 13.68 13.47 -14.61
C THR A 198 12.54 13.21 -13.63
N TRP A 199 11.46 12.56 -14.09
CA TRP A 199 10.35 12.16 -13.22
C TRP A 199 10.79 11.15 -12.16
N GLU A 200 11.55 10.11 -12.53
CA GLU A 200 12.10 9.14 -11.57
C GLU A 200 12.87 9.87 -10.45
N ARG A 201 13.79 10.78 -10.80
CA ARG A 201 14.56 11.52 -9.79
C ARG A 201 13.70 12.48 -8.96
N ALA A 202 12.65 13.05 -9.52
CA ALA A 202 11.76 13.95 -8.79
C ALA A 202 10.80 13.22 -7.84
N LEU A 203 10.43 11.97 -8.14
CA LEU A 203 9.46 11.18 -7.36
C LEU A 203 10.10 10.29 -6.30
N THR A 204 11.35 9.85 -6.51
CA THR A 204 12.09 8.98 -5.58
C THR A 204 12.30 9.54 -4.16
N PRO A 205 12.28 10.86 -3.90
CA PRO A 205 12.20 11.37 -2.53
C PRO A 205 10.85 11.17 -1.84
N ALA A 206 9.78 11.01 -2.60
CA ALA A 206 8.43 10.81 -2.06
C ALA A 206 8.06 9.33 -1.91
N PHE A 207 8.69 8.42 -2.65
CA PHE A 207 8.29 7.01 -2.74
C PHE A 207 9.49 6.06 -2.71
N TYR A 208 9.59 5.23 -1.68
CA TYR A 208 10.63 4.20 -1.59
C TYR A 208 10.40 3.02 -2.54
N GLY A 209 9.13 2.76 -2.87
CA GLY A 209 8.67 1.63 -3.69
C GLY A 209 8.58 1.92 -5.19
N LEU A 210 8.84 3.17 -5.62
CA LEU A 210 9.07 3.44 -7.03
C LEU A 210 10.33 2.68 -7.45
N ASP A 211 10.30 2.02 -8.59
CA ASP A 211 11.44 1.34 -9.18
C ASP A 211 11.96 2.12 -10.39
N ILE A 212 13.25 1.97 -10.67
CA ILE A 212 13.91 2.54 -11.84
C ILE A 212 14.25 1.35 -12.72
N ASP A 213 13.35 1.02 -13.64
CA ASP A 213 13.52 -0.08 -14.57
C ASP A 213 13.85 0.45 -15.96
N TYR A 214 15.08 0.17 -16.41
CA TYR A 214 15.53 0.56 -17.73
C TYR A 214 16.46 -0.51 -18.31
N PRO A 215 15.90 -1.62 -18.83
CA PRO A 215 16.70 -2.77 -19.27
C PRO A 215 17.79 -2.43 -20.28
N TYR A 216 17.51 -1.51 -21.21
CA TYR A 216 18.50 -1.11 -22.21
C TYR A 216 19.78 -0.52 -21.59
N GLY A 217 19.68 0.22 -20.48
CA GLY A 217 20.85 0.75 -19.76
C GLY A 217 21.46 -0.22 -18.74
N MET A 218 20.67 -1.19 -18.26
CA MET A 218 21.04 -2.06 -17.14
C MET A 218 21.55 -3.45 -17.55
N ASP A 219 21.32 -3.86 -18.80
CA ASP A 219 21.56 -5.22 -19.31
C ASP A 219 22.98 -5.77 -19.05
N ASN A 220 24.01 -4.93 -19.17
CA ASN A 220 25.40 -5.29 -18.96
C ASN A 220 25.82 -5.16 -17.49
N GLU A 221 25.16 -4.29 -16.73
CA GLU A 221 25.53 -3.99 -15.35
C GLU A 221 24.95 -4.98 -14.35
N LEU A 222 23.74 -5.49 -14.61
CA LEU A 222 23.10 -6.54 -13.80
C LEU A 222 23.86 -7.88 -13.84
N LEU A 223 24.86 -8.03 -14.72
CA LEU A 223 25.80 -9.15 -14.66
C LEU A 223 26.69 -9.11 -13.40
N ASN A 224 26.88 -7.92 -12.82
CA ASN A 224 27.76 -7.69 -11.68
C ASN A 224 27.05 -7.84 -10.32
N GLY A 225 25.71 -7.83 -10.29
CA GLY A 225 24.93 -8.01 -9.08
C GLY A 225 23.43 -7.84 -9.32
N ILE A 226 22.67 -7.80 -8.23
CA ILE A 226 21.23 -7.57 -8.26
C ILE A 226 20.88 -6.16 -7.79
N ARG A 227 19.67 -5.70 -8.12
CA ARG A 227 19.11 -4.43 -7.62
C ARG A 227 18.12 -4.68 -6.47
N PRO A 228 17.94 -3.72 -5.54
CA PRO A 228 17.02 -3.88 -4.41
C PRO A 228 15.57 -3.94 -4.90
N PRO A 229 14.84 -5.06 -4.67
CA PRO A 229 13.45 -5.19 -5.10
C PRO A 229 12.49 -4.31 -4.30
N THR A 230 11.36 -3.94 -4.91
CA THR A 230 10.31 -3.15 -4.27
C THR A 230 9.09 -3.99 -3.85
N TRP A 231 8.69 -4.97 -4.65
CA TRP A 231 7.56 -5.85 -4.33
C TRP A 231 7.83 -7.34 -4.57
N ALA A 232 7.95 -7.78 -5.82
CA ALA A 232 8.12 -9.20 -6.14
C ALA A 232 9.38 -9.44 -6.98
N PHE A 233 10.10 -10.52 -6.67
CA PHE A 233 11.44 -10.76 -7.18
C PHE A 233 11.79 -12.25 -7.27
N LEU A 234 12.57 -12.62 -8.29
CA LEU A 234 13.17 -13.94 -8.41
C LEU A 234 14.60 -13.94 -7.85
N LEU A 235 14.80 -14.66 -6.75
CA LEU A 235 16.13 -15.07 -6.31
C LEU A 235 16.49 -16.39 -7.01
N ALA A 236 17.07 -16.30 -8.21
CA ALA A 236 17.53 -17.47 -8.94
C ALA A 236 18.67 -18.19 -8.21
N ASP A 237 18.79 -19.51 -8.39
CA ASP A 237 19.80 -20.32 -7.70
C ASP A 237 21.23 -19.81 -7.88
N PRO A 238 21.70 -19.39 -9.08
CA PRO A 238 23.04 -18.83 -9.24
C PRO A 238 23.29 -17.58 -8.39
N TRP A 239 22.26 -16.78 -8.10
CA TRP A 239 22.36 -15.61 -7.23
C TRP A 239 22.26 -15.99 -5.75
N ARG A 240 21.38 -16.93 -5.40
CA ARG A 240 21.31 -17.51 -4.05
C ARG A 240 22.64 -18.14 -3.64
N GLU A 241 23.29 -18.86 -4.54
CA GLU A 241 24.58 -19.51 -4.28
C GLU A 241 25.69 -18.51 -3.97
N LYS A 242 25.66 -17.30 -4.56
CA LYS A 242 26.58 -16.21 -4.21
C LYS A 242 26.36 -15.66 -2.80
N LEU A 243 25.18 -15.87 -2.20
CA LEU A 243 24.91 -15.55 -0.79
C LEU A 243 25.41 -16.63 0.17
N ASP A 244 25.82 -17.80 -0.34
CA ASP A 244 26.15 -18.98 0.47
C ASP A 244 25.00 -19.42 1.40
N LEU A 245 23.77 -19.35 0.89
CA LEU A 245 22.55 -19.72 1.63
C LEU A 245 21.80 -20.85 0.93
N THR A 246 21.31 -21.82 1.69
CA THR A 246 20.33 -22.80 1.22
C THR A 246 18.96 -22.15 1.02
N ARG A 247 18.08 -22.79 0.25
CA ARG A 247 16.68 -22.34 0.10
C ARG A 247 15.96 -22.26 1.44
N GLU A 248 16.16 -23.24 2.33
CA GLU A 248 15.59 -23.25 3.68
C GLU A 248 16.08 -22.07 4.52
N GLN A 249 17.38 -21.72 4.45
CA GLN A 249 17.91 -20.54 5.14
C GLN A 249 17.30 -19.24 4.61
N VAL A 250 17.01 -19.13 3.31
CA VAL A 250 16.28 -17.98 2.77
C VAL A 250 14.86 -17.91 3.34
N HIS A 251 14.14 -19.03 3.38
CA HIS A 251 12.82 -19.11 4.02
C HIS A 251 12.86 -18.66 5.49
N ASN A 252 13.85 -19.12 6.25
CA ASN A 252 14.01 -18.75 7.65
C ASN A 252 14.38 -17.27 7.83
N ALA A 253 15.28 -16.74 6.99
CA ALA A 253 15.70 -15.34 7.04
C ALA A 253 14.57 -14.36 6.69
N LEU A 254 13.64 -14.79 5.84
CA LEU A 254 12.47 -14.02 5.40
C LEU A 254 11.17 -14.51 6.05
N ALA A 255 11.26 -15.19 7.20
CA ALA A 255 10.11 -15.70 7.93
C ALA A 255 9.26 -14.54 8.46
N HIS A 256 8.29 -14.12 7.66
CA HIS A 256 7.40 -13.02 7.96
C HIS A 256 6.00 -13.33 7.40
N PRO A 257 4.90 -13.13 8.17
CA PRO A 257 3.55 -13.57 7.78
C PRO A 257 3.02 -12.93 6.49
N ARG A 258 3.55 -11.76 6.12
CA ARG A 258 3.22 -11.05 4.86
C ARG A 258 4.12 -11.40 3.68
N ILE A 259 5.20 -12.18 3.87
CA ILE A 259 6.09 -12.57 2.77
C ILE A 259 5.67 -13.94 2.28
N ASN A 260 5.42 -14.06 0.97
CA ASN A 260 5.15 -15.33 0.32
C ASN A 260 6.37 -15.75 -0.50
N ILE A 261 6.76 -17.01 -0.39
CA ILE A 261 7.88 -17.58 -1.14
C ILE A 261 7.38 -18.83 -1.87
N THR A 262 7.52 -18.83 -3.19
CA THR A 262 7.21 -19.97 -4.05
C THR A 262 8.50 -20.56 -4.60
N GLU A 263 8.72 -21.83 -4.31
CA GLU A 263 9.84 -22.57 -4.88
C GLU A 263 9.58 -22.89 -6.36
N LEU A 264 10.55 -22.53 -7.19
CA LEU A 264 10.58 -22.82 -8.62
C LEU A 264 11.76 -23.74 -8.94
N GLN A 265 11.81 -24.24 -10.17
CA GLN A 265 12.94 -25.06 -10.62
C GLN A 265 14.24 -24.24 -10.64
N SER A 266 14.15 -22.96 -11.02
CA SER A 266 15.32 -22.07 -11.17
C SER A 266 15.64 -21.20 -9.96
N GLY A 267 14.85 -21.26 -8.88
CA GLY A 267 15.09 -20.48 -7.67
C GLY A 267 13.85 -20.22 -6.81
N LEU A 268 13.83 -19.09 -6.12
CA LEU A 268 12.75 -18.69 -5.21
C LEU A 268 12.06 -17.43 -5.72
N TRP A 269 10.76 -17.52 -6.01
CA TRP A 269 9.92 -16.33 -6.25
C TRP A 269 9.43 -15.78 -4.91
N ILE A 270 9.78 -14.53 -4.61
CA ILE A 270 9.54 -13.87 -3.33
C ILE A 270 8.60 -12.69 -3.55
N GLU A 271 7.47 -12.65 -2.85
CA GLU A 271 6.47 -11.59 -2.90
C GLU A 271 6.39 -10.89 -1.53
N LEU A 272 6.63 -9.57 -1.51
CA LEU A 272 6.60 -8.76 -0.29
C LEU A 272 5.21 -8.16 -0.07
N GLY A 273 4.39 -8.82 0.75
CA GLY A 273 3.00 -8.40 0.96
C GLY A 273 2.07 -8.91 -0.15
N GLU A 274 0.80 -8.54 -0.05
CA GLU A 274 -0.23 -9.05 -0.96
C GLU A 274 -0.17 -8.40 -2.35
N GLN A 275 0.39 -7.19 -2.44
CA GLN A 275 0.34 -6.36 -3.65
C GLN A 275 1.53 -5.39 -3.71
N PRO A 276 1.88 -4.86 -4.90
CA PRO A 276 2.91 -3.83 -4.99
C PRO A 276 2.47 -2.54 -4.29
N GLU A 277 3.44 -1.81 -3.74
CA GLU A 277 3.22 -0.54 -3.06
C GLU A 277 4.33 0.46 -3.40
N LEU A 278 3.98 1.75 -3.48
CA LEU A 278 4.94 2.84 -3.71
C LEU A 278 5.66 3.30 -2.43
N TYR A 279 5.20 2.88 -1.25
CA TYR A 279 5.76 3.23 0.06
C TYR A 279 6.08 4.73 0.22
N PRO A 280 5.05 5.58 0.44
CA PRO A 280 5.25 7.01 0.68
C PRO A 280 6.23 7.25 1.83
N ALA A 281 7.26 8.08 1.57
CA ALA A 281 8.36 8.29 2.49
C ALA A 281 7.93 8.87 3.85
N GLU A 282 6.80 9.58 3.89
CA GLU A 282 6.23 10.13 5.13
C GLU A 282 5.79 9.06 6.14
N TYR A 283 5.60 7.81 5.69
CA TYR A 283 5.29 6.67 6.55
C TYR A 283 6.54 5.94 7.06
N GLY A 284 7.73 6.45 6.76
CA GLY A 284 9.00 5.84 7.11
C GLY A 284 9.42 4.73 6.16
N VAL A 285 10.57 4.13 6.47
CA VAL A 285 11.19 3.11 5.62
C VAL A 285 10.40 1.80 5.71
N PRO A 286 10.02 1.16 4.59
CA PRO A 286 9.13 0.00 4.62
C PRO A 286 9.85 -1.25 5.12
N GLU A 287 9.23 -1.93 6.07
CA GLU A 287 9.80 -3.10 6.77
C GLU A 287 10.13 -4.28 5.83
N LEU A 288 9.21 -4.64 4.91
CA LEU A 288 9.40 -5.84 4.07
C LEU A 288 10.55 -5.67 3.07
N PRO A 289 10.66 -4.56 2.33
CA PRO A 289 11.85 -4.27 1.52
C PRO A 289 13.13 -4.18 2.34
N MET A 290 13.11 -3.64 3.57
CA MET A 290 14.29 -3.63 4.44
C MET A 290 14.76 -5.03 4.82
N LEU A 291 13.82 -5.92 5.17
CA LEU A 291 14.13 -7.31 5.53
C LEU A 291 14.77 -8.05 4.35
N LEU A 292 14.16 -7.93 3.16
CA LEU A 292 14.71 -8.55 1.95
C LEU A 292 16.06 -7.93 1.57
N ASN A 293 16.18 -6.60 1.60
CA ASN A 293 17.43 -5.91 1.26
C ASN A 293 18.58 -6.31 2.19
N LYS A 294 18.32 -6.53 3.49
CA LYS A 294 19.33 -7.03 4.43
C LYS A 294 19.91 -8.38 4.00
N LEU A 295 19.08 -9.27 3.47
CA LEU A 295 19.50 -10.57 2.92
C LEU A 295 20.32 -10.40 1.63
N LEU A 296 19.86 -9.51 0.75
CA LEU A 296 20.39 -9.35 -0.60
C LEU A 296 21.64 -8.44 -0.68
N LYS A 297 21.89 -7.61 0.33
CA LYS A 297 23.00 -6.64 0.37
C LYS A 297 24.36 -7.20 -0.07
N PRO A 298 24.78 -8.43 0.32
CA PRO A 298 26.09 -8.96 -0.08
C PRO A 298 26.27 -9.18 -1.59
N ILE A 299 25.18 -9.31 -2.36
CA ILE A 299 25.21 -9.52 -3.81
C ILE A 299 24.60 -8.35 -4.60
N ARG A 300 24.23 -7.26 -3.91
CA ARG A 300 23.67 -6.06 -4.53
C ARG A 300 24.76 -5.32 -5.30
N TYR A 301 24.43 -4.84 -6.48
CA TYR A 301 25.30 -3.97 -7.26
C TYR A 301 24.98 -2.51 -6.95
N ASP A 302 25.78 -1.86 -6.10
CA ASP A 302 25.55 -0.47 -5.67
C ASP A 302 25.88 0.56 -6.76
N ASP A 303 26.74 0.19 -7.71
CA ASP A 303 27.19 1.02 -8.82
C ASP A 303 26.33 0.86 -10.08
N LEU A 304 25.05 0.51 -9.90
CA LEU A 304 24.10 0.45 -11.02
C LEU A 304 23.89 1.87 -11.56
N GLY A 305 24.24 2.06 -12.83
CA GLY A 305 24.02 3.23 -13.64
C GLY A 305 22.52 3.46 -13.84
N LEU A 306 21.88 4.06 -12.84
CA LEU A 306 20.53 4.65 -12.96
C LEU A 306 20.51 5.87 -13.90
N LEU A 307 21.68 6.20 -14.47
CA LEU A 307 21.92 7.25 -15.44
C LEU A 307 21.40 6.83 -16.82
N GLY A 308 20.10 6.98 -17.08
CA GLY A 308 19.58 6.75 -18.43
C GLY A 308 20.17 7.75 -19.44
N PHE A 309 20.22 9.03 -19.05
CA PHE A 309 20.80 10.14 -19.81
C PHE A 309 21.41 11.14 -18.83
N GLY A 310 22.71 11.45 -18.97
CA GLY A 310 23.40 12.39 -18.07
C GLY A 310 22.81 13.80 -18.14
N GLN A 311 22.85 14.51 -17.00
CA GLN A 311 22.52 15.93 -16.94
C GLN A 311 23.63 16.75 -17.59
N TRP A 312 23.25 17.74 -18.40
CA TRP A 312 24.19 18.66 -19.05
C TRP A 312 24.32 19.95 -18.24
N ASP A 313 25.45 20.62 -18.34
CA ASP A 313 25.63 21.95 -17.75
C ASP A 313 24.54 22.91 -18.24
N GLY A 314 23.80 23.51 -17.31
CA GLY A 314 22.70 24.41 -17.59
C GLY A 314 21.34 23.75 -17.86
N ASP A 315 21.22 22.42 -17.79
CA ASP A 315 19.93 21.74 -17.82
C ASP A 315 19.19 21.94 -16.48
N PRO A 316 18.00 22.56 -16.47
CA PRO A 316 17.27 22.85 -15.24
C PRO A 316 16.59 21.61 -14.63
N ASN A 317 16.67 20.45 -15.28
CA ASN A 317 16.03 19.20 -14.86
C ASN A 317 17.02 18.30 -14.13
N GLU A 318 16.77 18.11 -12.82
CA GLU A 318 17.58 17.24 -11.97
C GLU A 318 17.41 15.77 -12.40
N ARG A 319 18.55 15.07 -12.50
CA ARG A 319 18.60 13.63 -12.76
C ARG A 319 19.47 12.97 -11.71
N PHE A 320 19.42 11.64 -11.66
CA PHE A 320 20.35 10.90 -10.83
C PHE A 320 21.79 11.27 -11.20
N THR A 321 22.62 11.44 -10.18
CA THR A 321 24.07 11.43 -10.27
C THR A 321 24.57 10.08 -9.77
N ASP A 322 25.84 9.74 -10.00
CA ASP A 322 26.42 8.50 -9.43
C ASP A 322 26.24 8.43 -7.90
N ALA A 323 26.42 9.58 -7.21
CA ALA A 323 26.25 9.67 -5.77
C ALA A 323 24.79 9.41 -5.35
N ASP A 324 23.82 10.04 -6.02
CA ASP A 324 22.40 9.77 -5.76
C ASP A 324 22.02 8.34 -6.09
N GLY A 325 22.59 7.78 -7.17
CA GLY A 325 22.35 6.40 -7.58
C GLY A 325 22.73 5.41 -6.50
N ARG A 326 23.95 5.52 -5.94
CA ARG A 326 24.40 4.68 -4.82
C ARG A 326 23.50 4.83 -3.60
N ARG A 327 23.12 6.06 -3.24
CA ARG A 327 22.21 6.34 -2.11
C ARG A 327 20.84 5.69 -2.32
N TRP A 328 20.32 5.73 -3.54
CA TRP A 328 19.07 5.11 -3.92
C TRP A 328 19.12 3.58 -3.90
N MET A 329 20.20 2.98 -4.39
CA MET A 329 20.43 1.53 -4.31
C MET A 329 20.52 1.07 -2.84
N GLY A 330 21.10 1.91 -1.99
CA GLY A 330 21.15 1.73 -0.54
C GLY A 330 19.91 2.16 0.23
N ARG A 331 18.80 2.61 -0.39
CA ARG A 331 17.69 3.28 0.32
C ARG A 331 17.06 2.48 1.46
N PHE A 332 17.15 1.15 1.42
CA PHE A 332 16.63 0.25 2.45
C PHE A 332 17.67 -0.18 3.49
N ASP A 333 18.90 0.33 3.40
CA ASP A 333 19.94 0.07 4.38
C ASP A 333 19.63 0.79 5.71
N ALA A 334 20.05 0.18 6.82
CA ALA A 334 19.82 0.76 8.15
C ALA A 334 20.52 2.13 8.33
N ASP A 335 21.68 2.30 7.67
CA ASP A 335 22.53 3.49 7.69
C ASP A 335 22.31 4.41 6.47
N SER A 336 21.31 4.13 5.64
CA SER A 336 20.98 4.99 4.50
C SER A 336 20.52 6.37 4.97
N ASP A 337 20.81 7.38 4.16
CA ASP A 337 20.39 8.77 4.36
C ASP A 337 19.33 9.22 3.33
N TRP A 338 18.84 8.31 2.46
CA TRP A 338 17.85 8.64 1.44
C TRP A 338 16.41 8.73 2.00
N PRO A 339 15.59 9.73 1.61
CA PRO A 339 15.99 10.93 0.88
C PRO A 339 16.73 11.94 1.77
N THR A 340 16.32 12.03 3.03
CA THR A 340 17.03 12.71 4.12
C THR A 340 16.88 11.91 5.41
N PRO A 341 17.83 12.00 6.36
CA PRO A 341 17.70 11.34 7.66
C PRO A 341 16.41 11.70 8.42
N PHE A 342 15.94 12.95 8.30
CA PHE A 342 14.71 13.41 8.95
C PHE A 342 13.46 12.68 8.45
N MET A 343 13.35 12.43 7.14
CA MET A 343 12.21 11.71 6.56
C MET A 343 12.24 10.20 6.88
N ARG A 344 13.42 9.63 7.14
CA ARG A 344 13.58 8.22 7.52
C ARG A 344 13.07 7.92 8.92
N VAL A 345 13.24 8.87 9.84
CA VAL A 345 12.61 8.86 11.16
C VAL A 345 11.17 9.31 10.95
N GLY A 346 10.36 8.45 10.31
CA GLY A 346 8.95 8.72 10.04
C GLY A 346 8.30 9.35 11.25
N ALA A 347 7.37 10.29 11.02
CA ALA A 347 6.64 10.92 12.12
C ALA A 347 6.19 9.83 13.10
N LEU A 348 6.51 10.00 14.39
CA LEU A 348 6.09 9.11 15.48
C LEU A 348 4.68 8.59 15.19
N PRO A 349 4.38 7.30 15.39
CA PRO A 349 3.18 6.66 14.87
C PRO A 349 1.92 7.32 15.41
N THR A 350 1.42 8.32 14.69
CA THR A 350 0.04 8.76 14.77
C THR A 350 -0.73 7.74 13.96
N LYS A 351 -1.31 6.77 14.67
CA LYS A 351 -2.29 5.76 14.21
C LYS A 351 -2.73 5.96 12.75
N THR A 352 -2.29 5.02 11.91
CA THR A 352 -2.85 4.59 10.63
C THR A 352 -4.24 5.17 10.33
N CYS A 353 -4.29 6.11 9.39
CA CYS A 353 -5.53 6.51 8.73
C CYS A 353 -5.54 5.88 7.34
N ALA A 354 -6.14 4.70 7.22
CA ALA A 354 -6.52 4.14 5.93
C ALA A 354 -7.72 4.95 5.41
N LEU A 355 -7.62 5.53 4.21
CA LEU A 355 -8.81 6.06 3.52
C LEU A 355 -9.51 4.90 2.78
N PRO A 356 -10.80 4.63 3.04
CA PRO A 356 -11.58 3.59 2.38
C PRO A 356 -12.10 4.02 0.99
N PRO A 357 -12.51 3.07 0.12
CA PRO A 357 -13.08 3.34 -1.20
C PRO A 357 -14.32 4.24 -1.12
N ALA A 358 -14.55 5.05 -2.16
CA ALA A 358 -15.63 6.03 -2.22
C ALA A 358 -16.98 5.43 -1.74
N PRO A 359 -17.68 6.06 -0.79
CA PRO A 359 -18.84 5.47 -0.15
C PRO A 359 -20.04 5.41 -1.08
N ALA A 360 -20.76 4.28 -1.05
CA ALA A 360 -22.04 4.12 -1.75
C ALA A 360 -23.05 5.19 -1.30
N CYS A 361 -23.72 5.82 -2.26
CA CYS A 361 -24.78 6.80 -2.02
C CYS A 361 -26.14 6.24 -2.46
N ALA A 362 -27.21 6.59 -1.75
CA ALA A 362 -28.58 6.22 -2.09
C ALA A 362 -29.54 7.37 -1.74
N VAL A 363 -30.57 7.55 -2.57
CA VAL A 363 -31.59 8.58 -2.35
C VAL A 363 -32.62 8.06 -1.33
N ALA A 364 -33.07 8.92 -0.42
CA ALA A 364 -34.17 8.58 0.48
C ALA A 364 -35.42 8.10 -0.30
N GLY A 365 -36.14 7.13 0.26
CA GLY A 365 -37.23 6.42 -0.40
C GLY A 365 -36.80 5.20 -1.21
N MET A 366 -35.50 5.04 -1.52
CA MET A 366 -34.96 3.85 -2.17
C MET A 366 -34.57 2.76 -1.15
N PRO A 367 -34.62 1.47 -1.53
CA PRO A 367 -34.09 0.41 -0.69
C PRO A 367 -32.58 0.55 -0.53
N CYS A 368 -32.09 0.30 0.68
CA CYS A 368 -30.69 0.30 1.02
C CYS A 368 -29.97 -0.79 0.24
N LEU A 369 -29.00 -0.40 -0.59
CA LEU A 369 -28.31 -1.32 -1.48
C LEU A 369 -27.39 -2.30 -0.74
N GLN A 370 -26.91 -1.93 0.46
CA GLN A 370 -25.96 -2.70 1.25
C GLN A 370 -26.15 -2.46 2.75
N ALA A 371 -26.13 -3.53 3.55
CA ALA A 371 -26.16 -3.42 5.00
C ALA A 371 -24.93 -2.66 5.53
N GLY A 372 -25.13 -1.79 6.52
CA GLY A 372 -24.05 -1.01 7.12
C GLY A 372 -24.53 0.20 7.92
N VAL A 373 -23.58 0.99 8.42
CA VAL A 373 -23.87 2.32 8.98
C VAL A 373 -23.95 3.32 7.82
N TRP A 374 -25.01 4.12 7.80
CA TRP A 374 -25.23 5.19 6.82
C TRP A 374 -25.49 6.50 7.55
N ARG A 375 -25.15 7.62 6.89
CA ARG A 375 -25.37 8.98 7.38
C ARG A 375 -25.98 9.85 6.28
N MET A 376 -26.70 10.89 6.66
CA MET A 376 -27.19 11.90 5.71
C MET A 376 -26.10 12.92 5.42
N ILE A 377 -25.95 13.30 4.15
CA ILE A 377 -25.01 14.35 3.76
C ILE A 377 -25.54 15.70 4.28
N GLY A 378 -24.72 16.44 5.04
CA GLY A 378 -25.06 17.77 5.55
C GLY A 378 -25.76 17.81 6.91
N GLN A 379 -25.96 16.67 7.58
CA GLN A 379 -26.60 16.64 8.91
C GLN A 379 -25.79 15.88 9.96
N ALA A 380 -25.45 16.58 11.04
CA ALA A 380 -24.80 16.01 12.22
C ALA A 380 -25.71 14.99 12.92
N ASP A 381 -25.10 13.99 13.56
CA ASP A 381 -25.77 12.95 14.37
C ASP A 381 -26.82 12.11 13.61
N SER A 382 -26.63 11.94 12.29
CA SER A 382 -27.54 11.18 11.41
C SER A 382 -27.14 9.71 11.22
N ARG A 383 -26.10 9.22 11.90
CA ARG A 383 -25.57 7.86 11.75
C ARG A 383 -26.58 6.81 12.20
N ARG A 384 -26.93 5.89 11.31
CA ARG A 384 -27.87 4.80 11.58
C ARG A 384 -27.43 3.51 10.92
N VAL A 385 -27.75 2.38 11.54
CA VAL A 385 -27.49 1.05 10.98
C VAL A 385 -28.69 0.63 10.13
N PHE A 386 -28.45 0.24 8.89
CA PHE A 386 -29.45 -0.33 7.97
C PHE A 386 -29.03 -1.72 7.50
N LYS A 387 -30.01 -2.57 7.19
CA LYS A 387 -29.83 -3.83 6.47
C LYS A 387 -30.07 -3.61 4.97
N GLN A 388 -29.51 -4.50 4.16
CA GLN A 388 -29.79 -4.50 2.73
C GLN A 388 -31.29 -4.73 2.50
N GLY A 389 -31.92 -3.87 1.68
CA GLY A 389 -33.35 -3.87 1.43
C GLY A 389 -34.18 -2.96 2.33
N ASP A 390 -33.63 -2.41 3.42
CA ASP A 390 -34.35 -1.46 4.28
C ASP A 390 -34.63 -0.15 3.54
N ILE A 391 -35.82 0.43 3.68
CA ILE A 391 -36.16 1.71 3.02
C ILE A 391 -35.49 2.86 3.78
N LEU A 392 -34.70 3.66 3.06
CA LEU A 392 -34.02 4.83 3.62
C LEU A 392 -35.04 5.96 3.88
N PRO A 393 -35.14 6.50 5.10
CA PRO A 393 -36.22 7.43 5.44
C PRO A 393 -35.98 8.83 4.90
N HIS A 394 -37.08 9.52 4.54
CA HIS A 394 -37.09 10.98 4.39
C HIS A 394 -37.20 11.65 5.77
N LEU A 395 -36.63 12.84 5.92
CA LEU A 395 -36.90 13.67 7.09
C LEU A 395 -38.16 14.48 6.87
N SER A 396 -39.07 14.37 7.82
CA SER A 396 -40.22 15.25 7.96
C SER A 396 -39.78 16.44 8.80
N ASN A 397 -39.47 17.56 8.15
CA ASN A 397 -39.91 18.91 8.54
C ASN A 397 -39.18 19.97 7.70
N GLU A 398 -40.01 20.73 6.98
CA GLU A 398 -39.73 21.96 6.24
C GLU A 398 -39.27 21.85 4.77
N SER A 399 -39.83 22.79 4.01
CA SER A 399 -40.10 22.91 2.58
C SER A 399 -38.92 22.99 1.60
N ASP A 400 -39.24 22.61 0.35
CA ASP A 400 -38.59 22.88 -0.95
C ASP A 400 -37.49 21.92 -1.48
N ASP A 401 -37.90 21.08 -2.44
CA ASP A 401 -37.19 20.59 -3.65
C ASP A 401 -35.75 20.04 -3.56
N GLY A 402 -35.28 19.63 -2.39
CA GLY A 402 -33.99 18.95 -2.22
C GLY A 402 -34.07 17.42 -2.18
N PHE A 403 -33.28 16.71 -2.99
CA PHE A 403 -33.09 15.26 -2.85
C PHE A 403 -32.26 14.95 -1.58
N VAL A 404 -32.80 14.15 -0.65
CA VAL A 404 -32.06 13.67 0.52
C VAL A 404 -31.18 12.48 0.12
N ILE A 405 -29.87 12.60 0.30
CA ILE A 405 -28.88 11.57 -0.05
C ILE A 405 -28.29 10.97 1.24
N TRP A 406 -28.44 9.66 1.37
CA TRP A 406 -27.76 8.84 2.36
C TRP A 406 -26.43 8.35 1.78
N GLN A 407 -25.36 8.51 2.53
CA GLN A 407 -24.02 8.03 2.21
C GLN A 407 -23.63 6.95 3.22
N ARG A 408 -23.09 5.83 2.74
CA ARG A 408 -22.54 4.80 3.62
C ARG A 408 -21.39 5.41 4.41
N ASP A 409 -21.47 5.32 5.73
CA ASP A 409 -20.46 5.93 6.60
C ASP A 409 -19.14 5.15 6.47
N PRO A 410 -17.99 5.79 6.18
CA PRO A 410 -16.71 5.09 6.20
C PRO A 410 -16.41 4.44 7.56
N ASP A 411 -16.93 5.01 8.66
CA ASP A 411 -16.92 4.37 9.97
C ASP A 411 -18.15 3.46 10.13
N GLN A 412 -17.92 2.15 10.14
CA GLN A 412 -18.96 1.14 10.34
C GLN A 412 -19.13 0.75 11.82
N THR A 413 -18.45 1.44 12.75
CA THR A 413 -18.59 1.21 14.19
C THR A 413 -19.97 1.67 14.68
N PRO A 414 -20.75 0.82 15.38
CA PRO A 414 -22.00 1.24 16.00
C PRO A 414 -21.76 2.32 17.07
N PRO A 415 -22.67 3.29 17.26
CA PRO A 415 -22.50 4.34 18.27
C PRO A 415 -22.42 3.79 19.71
N GLU A 416 -21.60 4.41 20.59
CA GLU A 416 -21.38 3.98 21.98
C GLU A 416 -22.70 4.00 22.80
N PRO A 417 -22.97 2.97 23.66
CA PRO A 417 -24.17 2.95 24.50
C PRO A 417 -24.20 4.07 25.55
N ALA A 418 -25.37 4.66 25.80
CA ALA A 418 -25.54 5.80 26.70
C ALA A 418 -25.09 5.53 28.14
N ARG A 419 -24.51 6.55 28.81
CA ARG A 419 -24.09 6.49 30.24
C ARG A 419 -25.14 7.05 31.21
N TYR A 420 -26.23 7.54 30.65
CA TYR A 420 -27.39 8.04 31.36
C TYR A 420 -28.62 7.36 30.78
N ALA A 421 -29.54 7.01 31.64
CA ALA A 421 -30.81 6.45 31.25
C ALA A 421 -31.87 6.83 32.27
N LYS A 422 -33.12 6.89 31.83
CA LYS A 422 -34.28 7.13 32.70
C LYS A 422 -34.84 5.81 33.22
N SER A 423 -35.58 5.85 34.32
CA SER A 423 -36.36 4.70 34.78
C SER A 423 -37.20 4.10 33.65
N HIS A 424 -37.31 2.77 33.61
CA HIS A 424 -37.98 1.95 32.57
C HIS A 424 -37.31 1.92 31.20
N GLU A 425 -36.21 2.66 30.99
CA GLU A 425 -35.33 2.37 29.87
C GLU A 425 -34.47 1.15 30.21
N PRO A 426 -34.08 0.34 29.21
CA PRO A 426 -33.13 -0.75 29.42
C PRO A 426 -31.75 -0.17 29.75
N ALA A 427 -31.10 -0.73 30.77
CA ALA A 427 -29.77 -0.32 31.17
C ALA A 427 -28.79 -0.54 30.00
N PRO A 428 -28.22 0.53 29.42
CA PRO A 428 -27.31 0.37 28.29
C PRO A 428 -25.98 -0.28 28.70
N ARG A 429 -25.73 -0.41 30.01
CA ARG A 429 -24.49 -0.89 30.63
C ARG A 429 -24.78 -1.71 31.88
N ALA A 430 -23.99 -2.77 32.08
CA ALA A 430 -23.96 -3.52 33.35
C ALA A 430 -23.09 -2.79 34.38
N GLY A 431 -23.47 -2.86 35.65
CA GLY A 431 -22.75 -2.27 36.78
C GLY A 431 -23.66 -1.49 37.73
N ARG A 432 -23.07 -0.75 38.66
CA ARG A 432 -23.82 0.06 39.62
C ARG A 432 -24.29 1.37 39.00
N TRP A 433 -25.57 1.66 39.18
CA TRP A 433 -26.24 2.89 38.80
C TRP A 433 -26.68 3.63 40.06
N GLU A 434 -26.39 4.92 40.13
CA GLU A 434 -26.85 5.79 41.23
C GLU A 434 -27.88 6.78 40.72
N LEU A 435 -28.80 7.11 41.62
CA LEU A 435 -29.75 8.19 41.38
C LEU A 435 -28.97 9.50 41.34
N GLU A 436 -29.10 10.24 40.24
CA GLU A 436 -28.30 11.46 40.03
C GLU A 436 -28.54 12.52 41.12
N SER A 437 -29.74 12.57 41.69
CA SER A 437 -30.12 13.51 42.76
C SER A 437 -29.77 13.04 44.17
N ASP A 438 -29.52 11.75 44.39
CA ASP A 438 -29.16 11.20 45.71
C ASP A 438 -28.17 10.03 45.55
N PRO A 439 -26.86 10.28 45.74
CA PRO A 439 -25.80 9.26 45.59
C PRO A 439 -25.89 8.11 46.61
N CYS A 440 -26.71 8.24 47.67
CA CYS A 440 -26.91 7.16 48.63
C CYS A 440 -27.90 6.10 48.13
N VAL A 441 -28.66 6.42 47.07
CA VAL A 441 -29.61 5.51 46.42
C VAL A 441 -28.98 4.92 45.16
N SER A 442 -28.81 3.61 45.15
CA SER A 442 -28.14 2.90 44.07
C SER A 442 -28.72 1.52 43.80
N CYS A 443 -28.56 1.01 42.59
CA CYS A 443 -28.85 -0.37 42.22
C CYS A 443 -27.73 -0.96 41.35
N GLU A 444 -27.59 -2.28 41.34
CA GLU A 444 -26.71 -2.98 40.39
C GLU A 444 -27.56 -3.67 39.34
N LEU A 445 -27.26 -3.40 38.07
CA LEU A 445 -28.05 -3.87 36.94
C LEU A 445 -27.14 -4.53 35.91
N ARG A 446 -27.65 -5.52 35.17
CA ARG A 446 -27.01 -6.07 33.97
C ARG A 446 -27.44 -5.25 32.75
N VAL A 447 -26.76 -5.48 31.63
CA VAL A 447 -27.16 -4.87 30.34
C VAL A 447 -28.59 -5.30 30.03
N ASN A 448 -29.43 -4.34 29.63
CA ASN A 448 -30.86 -4.44 29.34
C ASN A 448 -31.81 -4.66 30.52
N ASP A 449 -31.33 -4.73 31.76
CA ASP A 449 -32.22 -4.68 32.91
C ASP A 449 -32.92 -3.32 32.97
N LEU A 450 -34.21 -3.29 33.30
CA LEU A 450 -34.95 -2.04 33.37
C LEU A 450 -34.50 -1.21 34.57
N LEU A 451 -34.17 0.06 34.34
CA LEU A 451 -33.79 0.96 35.42
C LEU A 451 -35.00 1.22 36.35
N PRO A 452 -34.84 1.06 37.67
CA PRO A 452 -35.96 1.14 38.59
C PRO A 452 -36.49 2.58 38.73
N ARG A 453 -37.72 2.70 39.22
CA ARG A 453 -38.23 3.97 39.75
C ARG A 453 -37.68 4.19 41.14
N HIS A 454 -37.56 5.46 41.52
CA HIS A 454 -37.31 5.84 42.91
C HIS A 454 -38.51 6.65 43.41
N ALA A 455 -39.11 6.24 44.54
CA ALA A 455 -40.33 6.84 45.08
C ALA A 455 -41.45 7.05 44.04
N ASP A 456 -41.68 6.03 43.20
CA ASP A 456 -42.66 6.00 42.10
C ASP A 456 -42.48 7.04 40.98
N GLN A 457 -41.37 7.78 40.95
CA GLN A 457 -41.07 8.74 39.90
C GLN A 457 -40.09 8.20 38.86
N ILE A 458 -40.20 8.70 37.63
CA ILE A 458 -39.21 8.48 36.58
C ILE A 458 -38.02 9.39 36.89
N VAL A 459 -36.91 8.77 37.23
CA VAL A 459 -35.69 9.46 37.63
C VAL A 459 -34.56 9.16 36.66
N ARG A 460 -33.54 10.02 36.68
CA ARG A 460 -32.35 9.86 35.86
C ARG A 460 -31.27 9.15 36.67
N TRP A 461 -30.73 8.10 36.07
CA TRP A 461 -29.67 7.30 36.65
C TRP A 461 -28.36 7.57 35.92
N ARG A 462 -27.27 7.52 36.69
CA ARG A 462 -25.92 7.67 36.19
C ARG A 462 -25.13 6.39 36.49
N TRP A 463 -24.43 5.88 35.49
CA TRP A 463 -23.60 4.68 35.61
C TRP A 463 -22.22 4.99 36.22
N LEU A 464 -21.74 4.15 37.15
CA LEU A 464 -20.54 4.45 37.97
C LEU A 464 -19.48 3.35 38.09
N GLY A 465 -19.69 2.13 37.56
CA GLY A 465 -18.69 1.05 37.59
C GLY A 465 -18.66 0.21 38.90
N PHE A 466 -17.50 -0.36 39.28
CA PHE A 466 -17.31 -1.29 40.42
C PHE A 466 -16.21 -0.80 41.40
N GLY A 467 -16.40 -0.92 42.74
CA GLY A 467 -15.38 -0.59 43.77
C GLY A 467 -15.84 -0.78 45.24
N LEU A 468 -14.88 -0.90 46.18
CA LEU A 468 -15.12 -1.09 47.64
C LEU A 468 -15.57 0.21 48.32
N ARG A 469 -16.83 0.24 48.78
CA ARG A 469 -17.44 1.42 49.44
C ARG A 469 -18.23 1.02 50.69
N VAL A 470 -18.25 1.88 51.71
CA VAL A 470 -18.86 1.62 53.02
C VAL A 470 -19.60 2.86 53.55
N LEU A 471 -20.74 2.67 54.21
CA LEU A 471 -21.51 3.76 54.83
C LEU A 471 -21.00 4.12 56.22
N SER A 472 -21.07 5.40 56.56
CA SER A 472 -20.81 5.90 57.91
C SER A 472 -21.67 5.16 58.95
N GLY A 473 -21.04 4.71 60.04
CA GLY A 473 -21.62 3.88 61.09
C GLY A 473 -21.35 2.38 60.93
N SER A 474 -20.90 1.93 59.77
CA SER A 474 -20.46 0.53 59.57
C SER A 474 -19.03 0.34 60.04
N LEU A 475 -18.63 -0.88 60.38
CA LEU A 475 -17.23 -1.19 60.69
C LEU A 475 -16.41 -1.24 59.40
N CYS A 476 -15.17 -0.76 59.44
CA CYS A 476 -14.24 -0.75 58.33
C CYS A 476 -13.91 -2.20 57.91
N PRO A 477 -14.31 -2.64 56.70
CA PRO A 477 -14.13 -4.02 56.27
C PRO A 477 -12.71 -4.30 55.78
N TYR A 478 -11.88 -3.27 55.59
CA TYR A 478 -10.51 -3.45 55.13
C TYR A 478 -9.64 -2.24 55.54
N PRO A 479 -8.48 -2.45 56.19
CA PRO A 479 -7.64 -1.35 56.63
C PRO A 479 -7.11 -0.57 55.44
N GLY A 480 -7.01 0.75 55.57
CA GLY A 480 -6.55 1.60 54.48
C GLY A 480 -7.00 3.04 54.58
N THR A 481 -6.57 3.85 53.62
CA THR A 481 -7.04 5.22 53.42
C THR A 481 -8.35 5.21 52.65
N TRP A 482 -9.36 5.86 53.22
CA TRP A 482 -10.68 6.04 52.63
C TRP A 482 -10.97 7.53 52.41
N VAL A 483 -11.80 7.86 51.42
CA VAL A 483 -12.23 9.22 51.13
C VAL A 483 -13.74 9.29 50.88
N CYS A 484 -14.36 10.44 51.11
CA CYS A 484 -15.69 10.76 50.63
C CYS A 484 -15.55 11.78 49.49
N GLU A 485 -15.80 11.37 48.24
CA GLU A 485 -15.49 12.17 47.05
C GLU A 485 -16.25 13.50 46.99
N TYR A 486 -17.42 13.59 47.63
CA TYR A 486 -18.26 14.79 47.64
C TYR A 486 -18.13 15.66 48.91
N LYS A 487 -17.28 15.27 49.86
CA LYS A 487 -16.90 16.11 51.02
C LYS A 487 -15.39 16.33 51.00
N THR A 488 -14.97 17.56 50.75
CA THR A 488 -13.55 17.93 50.66
C THR A 488 -12.87 17.77 52.02
N GLY A 489 -11.60 17.33 52.02
CA GLY A 489 -10.83 17.08 53.26
C GLY A 489 -11.21 15.82 54.04
N SER A 490 -12.05 14.95 53.46
CA SER A 490 -12.55 13.73 54.11
C SER A 490 -11.53 12.59 54.18
N LYS A 491 -10.42 12.65 53.43
CA LYS A 491 -9.46 11.55 53.29
C LYS A 491 -8.83 11.19 54.65
N ARG A 492 -9.04 9.94 55.11
CA ARG A 492 -8.54 9.45 56.40
C ARG A 492 -8.17 7.98 56.34
N PHE A 493 -7.19 7.58 57.14
CA PHE A 493 -6.85 6.19 57.33
C PHE A 493 -7.73 5.55 58.42
N PHE A 494 -8.25 4.36 58.13
CA PHE A 494 -9.03 3.55 59.06
C PHE A 494 -8.39 2.17 59.19
N GLU A 495 -8.21 1.72 60.43
CA GLU A 495 -7.84 0.34 60.71
C GLU A 495 -9.01 -0.61 60.47
N TYR A 496 -8.70 -1.91 60.39
CA TYR A 496 -9.71 -2.94 60.24
C TYR A 496 -10.69 -2.90 61.42
N GLU A 497 -11.98 -3.04 61.12
CA GLU A 497 -13.11 -2.95 62.06
C GLU A 497 -13.28 -1.60 62.78
N ALA A 498 -12.51 -0.56 62.44
CA ALA A 498 -12.75 0.78 62.97
C ALA A 498 -14.13 1.31 62.49
N PRO A 499 -14.94 1.93 63.36
CA PRO A 499 -16.23 2.48 62.94
C PRO A 499 -16.04 3.66 61.98
N MET A 500 -16.69 3.60 60.82
CA MET A 500 -16.59 4.64 59.79
C MET A 500 -17.35 5.89 60.24
N PRO A 501 -16.70 7.05 60.41
CA PRO A 501 -17.31 8.21 61.04
C PRO A 501 -18.23 8.97 60.09
N THR A 502 -19.19 9.69 60.67
CA THR A 502 -19.91 10.76 59.97
C THR A 502 -19.00 11.97 59.75
N ILE A 503 -19.24 12.74 58.69
CA ILE A 503 -18.54 14.01 58.44
C ILE A 503 -19.54 15.14 58.69
N ASP A 504 -19.19 16.08 59.56
CA ASP A 504 -20.04 17.21 59.97
C ASP A 504 -21.45 16.81 60.47
N GLY A 505 -21.55 15.63 61.09
CA GLY A 505 -22.82 15.07 61.60
C GLY A 505 -23.67 14.34 60.54
N GLU A 506 -23.26 14.34 59.28
CA GLU A 506 -23.98 13.67 58.18
C GLU A 506 -23.41 12.27 57.89
N LYS A 507 -24.30 11.32 57.58
CA LYS A 507 -23.90 10.00 57.08
C LYS A 507 -23.40 10.13 55.65
N VAL A 508 -22.17 9.68 55.42
CA VAL A 508 -21.52 9.70 54.11
C VAL A 508 -21.12 8.30 53.66
N VAL A 509 -20.87 8.17 52.36
CA VAL A 509 -20.27 6.99 51.73
C VAL A 509 -18.77 7.19 51.66
N TRP A 510 -18.04 6.23 52.19
CA TRP A 510 -16.59 6.14 52.18
C TRP A 510 -16.13 5.21 51.05
N PHE A 511 -15.05 5.60 50.39
CA PHE A 511 -14.48 4.94 49.23
C PHE A 511 -13.06 4.52 49.57
N TRP A 512 -12.74 3.24 49.48
CA TRP A 512 -11.40 2.75 49.77
C TRP A 512 -10.46 3.13 48.63
N LEU A 513 -9.32 3.74 48.97
CA LEU A 513 -8.32 4.17 47.99
C LEU A 513 -7.09 3.27 47.98
N THR A 514 -6.50 3.02 49.15
CA THR A 514 -5.22 2.32 49.26
C THR A 514 -4.98 1.80 50.68
N ILE A 515 -4.04 0.88 50.86
CA ILE A 515 -3.76 0.20 52.14
C ILE A 515 -2.85 0.99 53.10
N SER A 516 -2.21 2.09 52.67
CA SER A 516 -1.23 2.83 53.48
C SER A 516 -1.83 4.04 54.18
N PRO A 517 -1.44 4.35 55.44
CA PRO A 517 -1.71 5.66 56.06
C PRO A 517 -0.82 6.73 55.41
N LEU A 518 -1.40 7.88 55.08
CA LEU A 518 -0.70 9.08 54.59
C LEU A 518 -0.64 10.14 55.69
#